data_AF-A0A7X2P8F8-F1
#
_entry.id   AF-A0A7X2P8F8-F1
#
_cell.length_a   1.000
_cell.length_b   1.000
_cell.length_c   1.000
_cell.angle_alpha   90.00
_cell.angle_beta   90.00
_cell.angle_gamma   90.00
#
_symmetry.space_group_name_H-M   'P 1'
#
loop_
_entity.id
_entity.type
_entity.pdbx_description
1 polymer ?
#
loop_
_entity_poly.entity_id
_entity_poly.type
_entity_poly.pdbx_seq_one_letter_code
_entity_poly.pdbx_strand_id
1 'polypeptide(L)'
;MNRQQRRAAGVSGNRDPARMMRQSDIDRIRQQAELDASAEAVAMLLSLVIKVMHEKYGWGFKRLGDLSEAIVDEWNEVDNSEMTLKGYQEYVYQMTGVKFKTTD
;
A
#
# COMPACT_ATOMS: atom_id res chain seq x y z
N MET A 1 -33.97 23.50 -35.57
CA MET A 1 -33.24 24.67 -35.02
C MET A 1 -31.76 24.53 -35.38
N ASN A 2 -31.22 25.44 -36.18
CA ASN A 2 -29.85 25.36 -36.71
C ASN A 2 -28.80 25.71 -35.63
N ARG A 3 -27.54 25.32 -35.81
CA ARG A 3 -26.44 25.44 -34.82
C ARG A 3 -26.24 26.88 -34.32
N GLN A 4 -26.42 27.88 -35.19
CA GLN A 4 -26.38 29.30 -34.84
C GLN A 4 -27.56 29.72 -33.96
N GLN A 5 -28.77 29.21 -34.24
CA GLN A 5 -29.97 29.48 -33.44
C GLN A 5 -29.85 28.88 -32.03
N ARG A 6 -29.19 27.72 -31.89
CA ARG A 6 -28.91 27.10 -30.57
C ARG A 6 -27.97 27.93 -29.70
N ARG A 7 -26.96 28.58 -30.29
CA ARG A 7 -26.03 29.47 -29.57
C ARG A 7 -26.69 30.81 -29.18
N ALA A 8 -27.49 31.38 -30.08
CA ALA A 8 -28.19 32.63 -29.82
C ALA A 8 -29.28 32.49 -28.74
N ALA A 9 -29.90 31.31 -28.62
CA ALA A 9 -30.93 31.05 -27.62
C ALA A 9 -30.40 30.75 -26.20
N GLY A 10 -29.09 30.87 -25.95
CA GLY A 10 -28.51 30.56 -24.63
C GLY A 10 -28.70 29.10 -24.19
N VAL A 11 -29.13 28.21 -25.10
CA VAL A 11 -29.26 26.78 -24.85
C VAL A 11 -27.86 26.16 -24.96
N SER A 12 -26.99 26.54 -24.02
CA SER A 12 -25.91 25.66 -23.61
C SER A 12 -26.61 24.39 -23.14
N GLY A 13 -26.53 23.34 -23.95
CA GLY A 13 -27.04 22.03 -23.59
C GLY A 13 -26.63 21.75 -22.15
N ASN A 14 -27.62 21.54 -21.31
CA ASN A 14 -27.54 21.34 -19.88
C ASN A 14 -26.70 20.08 -19.61
N ARG A 15 -25.38 20.18 -19.82
CA ARG A 15 -24.41 19.28 -19.22
C ARG A 15 -24.24 19.86 -17.85
N ASP A 16 -25.04 19.32 -16.94
CA ASP A 16 -24.84 19.47 -15.52
C ASP A 16 -23.32 19.43 -15.25
N PRO A 17 -22.68 20.50 -14.74
CA PRO A 17 -21.28 20.46 -14.33
C PRO A 17 -21.12 19.63 -13.05
N ALA A 18 -22.10 18.76 -12.75
CA ALA A 18 -22.02 17.63 -11.85
C ALA A 18 -20.85 16.71 -12.26
N ARG A 19 -19.65 17.13 -11.82
CA ARG A 19 -18.52 16.28 -11.47
C ARG A 19 -18.09 15.32 -12.59
N MET A 20 -17.64 15.85 -13.73
CA MET A 20 -16.74 15.09 -14.61
C MET A 20 -15.40 14.92 -13.89
N MET A 21 -15.28 13.89 -13.04
CA MET A 21 -13.98 13.39 -12.61
C MET A 21 -13.20 13.02 -13.86
N ARG A 22 -11.98 13.55 -13.98
CA ARG A 22 -11.11 13.16 -15.09
C ARG A 22 -10.64 11.74 -14.83
N GLN A 23 -10.33 10.99 -15.89
CA GLN A 23 -9.77 9.65 -15.74
C GLN A 23 -8.51 9.67 -14.86
N SER A 24 -7.69 10.71 -14.97
CA SER A 24 -6.54 10.96 -14.08
C SER A 24 -6.91 11.06 -12.60
N ASP A 25 -8.08 11.61 -12.27
CA ASP A 25 -8.56 11.68 -10.90
C ASP A 25 -9.02 10.30 -10.40
N ILE A 26 -9.64 9.49 -11.28
CA ILE A 26 -10.03 8.12 -10.97
C ILE A 26 -8.78 7.26 -10.72
N ASP A 27 -7.79 7.37 -11.58
CA ASP A 27 -6.54 6.61 -11.49
C ASP A 27 -5.77 6.98 -10.22
N ARG A 28 -5.72 8.28 -9.87
CA ARG A 28 -5.12 8.74 -8.60
C ARG A 28 -5.84 8.18 -7.38
N ILE A 29 -7.17 8.16 -7.38
CA ILE A 29 -7.95 7.59 -6.26
C ILE A 29 -7.68 6.09 -6.12
N ARG A 30 -7.63 5.35 -7.23
CA ARG A 30 -7.30 3.92 -7.22
C ARG A 30 -5.90 3.67 -6.68
N GLN A 31 -4.91 4.39 -7.19
CA GLN A 31 -3.53 4.28 -6.73
C GLN A 31 -3.41 4.59 -5.23
N GLN A 32 -4.11 5.63 -4.74
CA GLN A 32 -4.12 5.94 -3.32
C GLN A 32 -4.75 4.83 -2.49
N ALA A 33 -5.90 4.30 -2.92
CA ALA A 33 -6.57 3.20 -2.23
C ALA A 33 -5.71 1.92 -2.19
N GLU A 34 -4.96 1.64 -3.25
CA GLU A 34 -4.02 0.51 -3.31
C GLU A 34 -2.83 0.71 -2.35
N LEU A 35 -2.28 1.93 -2.27
CA LEU A 35 -1.21 2.25 -1.32
C LEU A 35 -1.69 2.14 0.13
N ASP A 36 -2.88 2.66 0.42
CA ASP A 36 -3.47 2.62 1.75
C ASP A 36 -3.74 1.17 2.19
N ALA A 37 -4.31 0.35 1.29
CA ALA A 37 -4.56 -1.07 1.56
C ALA A 37 -3.25 -1.85 1.77
N SER A 38 -2.21 -1.52 1.01
CA SER A 38 -0.88 -2.13 1.16
C SER A 38 -0.25 -1.77 2.52
N ALA A 39 -0.35 -0.51 2.93
CA ALA A 39 0.14 -0.06 4.24
C ALA A 39 -0.62 -0.74 5.39
N GLU A 40 -1.94 -0.87 5.28
CA GLU A 40 -2.77 -1.57 6.27
C GLU A 40 -2.39 -3.06 6.37
N ALA A 41 -2.17 -3.72 5.23
CA ALA A 41 -1.74 -5.12 5.20
C ALA A 41 -0.38 -5.33 5.89
N VAL A 42 0.60 -4.43 5.65
CA VAL A 42 1.91 -4.47 6.31
C VAL A 42 1.77 -4.26 7.81
N ALA A 43 1.00 -3.26 8.24
CA ALA A 43 0.76 -2.98 9.65
C ALA A 43 0.10 -4.18 10.37
N MET A 44 -0.87 -4.84 9.71
CA MET A 44 -1.51 -6.04 10.23
C MET A 44 -0.51 -7.21 10.39
N LEU A 45 0.32 -7.45 9.37
CA LEU A 45 1.36 -8.50 9.40
C LEU A 45 2.35 -8.30 10.57
N LEU A 46 2.85 -7.08 10.75
CA LEU A 46 3.76 -6.76 11.86
C LEU A 46 3.06 -6.89 13.22
N SER A 47 1.80 -6.47 13.32
CA SER A 47 1.01 -6.63 14.55
C SER A 47 0.81 -8.10 14.94
N LEU A 48 0.61 -8.99 13.96
CA LEU A 48 0.51 -10.43 14.20
C LEU A 48 1.82 -10.99 14.77
N VAL A 49 2.97 -10.58 14.22
CA VAL A 49 4.29 -11.00 14.72
C VAL A 49 4.45 -10.57 16.19
N ILE A 50 4.19 -9.30 16.52
CA ILE A 50 4.29 -8.81 17.90
C ILE A 50 3.38 -9.59 18.85
N LYS A 51 2.13 -9.84 18.45
CA LYS A 51 1.18 -10.65 19.24
C LYS A 51 1.69 -12.07 19.49
N VAL A 52 2.22 -12.73 18.45
CA VAL A 52 2.78 -14.08 18.58
C VAL A 52 4.00 -14.07 19.52
N MET A 53 4.91 -13.11 19.37
CA MET A 53 6.09 -12.98 20.24
C MET A 53 5.70 -12.75 21.70
N HIS A 54 4.65 -11.95 21.95
CA HIS A 54 4.13 -11.74 23.29
C HIS A 54 3.45 -13.00 23.87
N GLU A 55 2.46 -13.55 23.16
CA GLU A 55 1.59 -14.61 23.70
C GLU A 55 2.23 -16.00 23.68
N LYS A 56 3.00 -16.34 22.64
CA LYS A 56 3.60 -17.68 22.48
C LYS A 56 5.00 -17.76 23.07
N TYR A 57 5.76 -16.68 23.01
CA TYR A 57 7.15 -16.67 23.46
C TYR A 57 7.37 -15.87 24.75
N GLY A 58 6.33 -15.23 25.29
CA GLY A 58 6.39 -14.53 26.58
C GLY A 58 7.25 -13.27 26.57
N TRP A 59 7.45 -12.65 25.40
CA TRP A 59 8.27 -11.44 25.32
C TRP A 59 7.55 -10.26 25.99
N GLY A 60 8.30 -9.51 26.80
CA GLY A 60 7.86 -8.27 27.42
C GLY A 60 8.17 -7.04 26.58
N PHE A 61 7.64 -5.88 26.99
CA PHE A 61 7.69 -4.62 26.23
C PHE A 61 9.07 -4.23 25.70
N LYS A 62 10.13 -4.40 26.50
CA LYS A 62 11.49 -4.04 26.07
C LYS A 62 11.91 -4.83 24.82
N ARG A 63 11.81 -6.16 24.85
CA ARG A 63 12.21 -7.02 23.72
C ARG A 63 11.32 -6.81 22.50
N LEU A 64 10.04 -6.51 22.70
CA LEU A 64 9.12 -6.19 21.61
C LEU A 64 9.46 -4.83 20.97
N GLY A 65 9.86 -3.85 21.77
CA GLY A 65 10.38 -2.56 21.30
C GLY A 65 11.67 -2.73 20.50
N ASP A 66 12.66 -3.44 21.06
CA ASP A 66 13.93 -3.75 20.39
C ASP A 66 13.69 -4.45 19.03
N LEU A 67 12.74 -5.40 18.97
CA LEU A 67 12.37 -6.07 17.72
C LEU A 67 11.72 -5.11 16.72
N SER A 68 10.86 -4.22 17.18
CA SER A 68 10.15 -3.27 16.33
C SER A 68 11.12 -2.27 15.70
N GLU A 69 12.09 -1.78 16.48
CA GLU A 69 13.18 -0.93 15.97
C GLU A 69 14.04 -1.68 14.95
N ALA A 70 14.47 -2.90 15.26
CA ALA A 70 15.28 -3.71 14.34
C ALA A 70 14.57 -4.00 13.01
N ILE A 71 13.25 -4.22 13.01
CA ILE A 71 12.48 -4.41 11.79
C ILE A 71 12.44 -3.14 10.94
N VAL A 72 12.30 -1.97 11.56
CA VAL A 72 12.30 -0.68 10.86
C VAL A 72 13.67 -0.38 10.27
N ASP A 73 14.73 -0.66 11.02
CA ASP A 73 16.11 -0.49 10.55
C ASP A 73 16.39 -1.39 9.34
N GLU A 74 16.03 -2.68 9.42
CA GLU A 74 16.17 -3.62 8.30
C GLU A 74 15.36 -3.17 7.07
N TRP A 75 14.13 -2.65 7.27
CA TRP A 75 13.33 -2.12 6.17
C TRP A 75 14.06 -0.97 5.46
N ASN A 76 14.64 -0.05 6.22
CA ASN A 76 15.40 1.07 5.66
C ASN A 76 16.66 0.58 4.93
N GLU A 77 17.33 -0.45 5.44
CA GLU A 77 18.49 -1.04 4.76
C GLU A 77 18.11 -1.67 3.41
N VAL A 78 16.99 -2.40 3.37
CA VAL A 78 16.47 -2.98 2.13
C VAL A 78 16.10 -1.88 1.12
N ASP A 79 15.41 -0.82 1.55
CA ASP A 79 15.02 0.29 0.68
C ASP A 79 16.24 1.07 0.11
N ASN A 80 17.30 1.19 0.91
CA ASN A 80 18.55 1.81 0.48
C ASN A 80 19.46 0.88 -0.33
N SER A 81 19.15 -0.41 -0.40
CA SER A 81 19.92 -1.39 -1.16
C SER A 81 19.48 -1.43 -2.63
N GLU A 82 20.36 -1.87 -3.53
CA GLU A 82 19.95 -2.20 -4.92
C GLU A 82 19.18 -3.53 -5.01
N MET A 83 18.80 -4.12 -3.88
CA MET A 83 18.21 -5.46 -3.82
C MET A 83 16.73 -5.42 -4.18
N THR A 84 16.31 -6.29 -5.09
CA THR A 84 14.88 -6.47 -5.38
C THR A 84 14.18 -7.22 -4.24
N LEU A 85 12.88 -7.00 -4.07
CA LEU A 85 12.06 -7.72 -3.08
C LEU A 85 12.19 -9.25 -3.20
N LYS A 86 12.24 -9.78 -4.43
CA LYS A 86 12.44 -11.23 -4.66
C LYS A 86 13.83 -11.68 -4.21
N GLY A 87 14.85 -10.86 -4.46
CA GLY A 87 16.22 -11.10 -4.01
C GLY A 87 16.30 -11.15 -2.49
N TYR A 88 15.67 -10.20 -1.80
CA TYR A 88 15.62 -10.17 -0.34
C TYR A 88 14.90 -11.40 0.24
N GLN A 89 13.76 -11.80 -0.32
CA GLN A 89 13.06 -13.02 0.10
C GLN A 89 13.91 -14.29 -0.07
N GLU A 90 14.69 -14.37 -1.16
CA GLU A 90 15.58 -15.50 -1.40
C GLU A 90 16.78 -15.49 -0.44
N TYR A 91 17.34 -14.32 -0.17
CA TYR A 91 18.39 -14.14 0.84
C TYR A 91 17.92 -14.60 2.23
N VAL A 92 16.75 -14.15 2.69
CA VAL A 92 16.16 -14.59 3.98
C VAL A 92 15.92 -16.10 3.99
N TYR A 93 15.46 -16.69 2.87
CA TYR A 93 15.28 -18.14 2.77
C TYR A 93 16.60 -18.90 2.89
N GLN A 94 17.67 -18.43 2.24
CA GLN A 94 18.99 -19.03 2.35
C GLN A 94 19.55 -18.95 3.78
N MET A 95 19.28 -17.85 4.49
CA MET A 95 19.73 -17.67 5.87
C MET A 95 18.95 -18.50 6.89
N THR A 96 17.62 -18.56 6.77
CA THR A 96 16.74 -19.07 7.83
C THR A 96 16.12 -20.43 7.50
N GLY A 97 16.17 -20.85 6.24
CA GLY A 97 15.46 -22.02 5.73
C GLY A 97 13.94 -21.84 5.65
N VAL A 98 13.40 -20.66 5.96
CA VAL A 98 11.96 -20.38 6.01
C VAL A 98 11.57 -19.38 4.91
N LYS A 99 10.48 -19.68 4.20
CA LYS A 99 9.92 -18.82 3.15
C LYS A 99 8.40 -18.89 3.16
N PHE A 100 7.74 -17.74 3.07
CA PHE A 100 6.29 -17.68 2.89
C PHE A 100 5.94 -17.98 1.44
N LYS A 101 4.95 -18.85 1.21
CA LYS A 101 4.40 -19.10 -0.12
C LYS A 101 3.23 -18.16 -0.33
N THR A 102 3.23 -17.45 -1.45
CA THR A 102 2.01 -16.82 -1.97
C THR A 102 1.10 -17.93 -2.49
N THR A 103 -0.16 -17.91 -2.10
CA THR A 103 -1.18 -18.78 -2.70
C THR A 103 -1.53 -18.20 -4.07
N ASP A 104 -1.46 -19.03 -5.11
CA ASP A 104 -1.97 -18.70 -6.45
C ASP A 104 -3.50 -18.56 -6.46
#